data_AF-A0A5C4LI30-F1
#
_entry.id   AF-A0A5C4LI30-F1
#
_cell.length_a   1.000
_cell.length_b   1.000
_cell.length_c   1.000
_cell.angle_alpha   90.00
_cell.angle_beta   90.00
_cell.angle_gamma   90.00
#
_symmetry.space_group_name_H-M   'P 1'
#
loop_
_entity.id
_entity.type
_entity.pdbx_description
1 polymer ?
#
loop_
_entity_poly.entity_id
_entity_poly.type
_entity_poly.pdbx_seq_one_letter_code
_entity_poly.pdbx_strand_id
1 'polypeptide(L)'
;MSLDLVNRPLPSKKEAEEIALRFLRKHAPDLLPVLTIRWIDRHDEPLRAVRDGRTEDLALTGMKVKMRNTADGRWFWAIVGADREVIVFERDIVWINIPGRRQTEKWLHDGWLVEKGLAASAS
;
A
#
# COMPACT_ATOMS: atom_id res chain seq x y z
N MET A 1 2.31 -14.65 3.29
CA MET A 1 3.39 -13.66 3.10
C MET A 1 4.51 -14.05 4.05
N SER A 2 5.70 -14.37 3.53
CA SER A 2 6.83 -14.79 4.38
C SER A 2 7.43 -13.59 5.12
N LEU A 3 7.79 -13.76 6.40
CA LEU A 3 8.46 -12.75 7.22
C LEU A 3 9.88 -12.41 6.71
N ASP A 4 10.40 -13.16 5.74
CA ASP A 4 11.70 -12.92 5.09
C ASP A 4 11.78 -11.59 4.32
N LEU A 5 10.65 -10.90 4.12
CA LEU A 5 10.60 -9.63 3.39
C LEU A 5 11.11 -8.44 4.20
N VAL A 6 11.16 -8.53 5.53
CA VAL A 6 11.56 -7.44 6.43
C VAL A 6 13.04 -7.06 6.25
N ASN A 7 13.88 -7.96 5.71
CA ASN A 7 15.32 -7.75 5.53
C ASN A 7 15.78 -7.71 4.06
N ARG A 8 14.87 -7.78 3.09
CA ARG A 8 15.23 -7.73 1.66
C ARG A 8 15.38 -6.28 1.20
N PRO A 9 16.29 -6.00 0.26
CA PRO A 9 16.43 -4.66 -0.29
C PRO A 9 15.13 -4.26 -1.00
N LEU A 10 14.64 -3.07 -0.65
CA LEU A 10 13.53 -2.44 -1.36
C LEU A 10 13.90 -2.19 -2.82
N PRO A 11 12.92 -2.20 -3.74
CA PRO A 11 13.16 -1.80 -5.13
C PRO A 11 13.65 -0.35 -5.18
N SER A 12 14.41 -0.04 -6.23
CA SER A 12 14.75 1.36 -6.53
C SER A 12 13.49 2.18 -6.84
N LYS A 13 13.60 3.52 -6.81
CA LYS A 13 12.48 4.41 -7.17
C LYS A 13 11.93 4.11 -8.56
N LYS A 14 12.82 3.85 -9.52
CA LYS A 14 12.46 3.51 -10.91
C LYS A 14 11.76 2.15 -10.99
N GLU A 15 12.28 1.13 -10.32
CA GLU A 15 11.62 -0.19 -10.30
C GLU A 15 10.25 -0.12 -9.62
N ALA A 16 10.13 0.60 -8.51
CA ALA A 16 8.86 0.80 -7.82
C ALA A 16 7.83 1.50 -8.71
N GLU A 17 8.24 2.51 -9.47
CA GLU A 17 7.41 3.14 -10.49
C GLU A 17 6.93 2.14 -11.54
N GLU A 18 7.83 1.37 -12.14
CA GLU A 18 7.48 0.39 -13.16
C GLU A 18 6.52 -0.69 -12.64
N ILE A 19 6.74 -1.17 -11.41
CA ILE A 19 5.86 -2.13 -10.73
C ILE A 19 4.48 -1.50 -10.50
N ALA A 20 4.42 -0.29 -9.96
CA ALA A 20 3.16 0.41 -9.73
C ALA A 20 2.38 0.63 -11.04
N LEU A 21 3.05 1.06 -12.11
CA LEU A 21 2.42 1.26 -13.42
C LEU A 21 1.91 -0.06 -14.02
N ARG A 22 2.66 -1.17 -13.88
CA ARG A 22 2.16 -2.49 -14.29
C ARG A 22 0.94 -2.93 -13.50
N PHE A 23 0.94 -2.70 -12.19
CA PHE A 23 -0.22 -2.97 -11.34
C PHE A 23 -1.44 -2.17 -11.79
N LEU A 24 -1.28 -0.86 -12.03
CA LEU A 24 -2.37 -0.01 -12.52
C LEU A 24 -2.90 -0.48 -13.87
N ARG A 25 -2.04 -0.84 -14.83
CA ARG A 25 -2.49 -1.41 -16.12
C ARG A 25 -3.41 -2.61 -15.95
N LYS A 26 -3.17 -3.43 -14.93
CA LYS A 26 -3.95 -4.64 -14.68
C LYS A 26 -5.20 -4.40 -13.85
N HIS A 27 -5.14 -3.50 -12.86
CA HIS A 27 -6.16 -3.41 -11.81
C HIS A 27 -6.90 -2.07 -11.74
N ALA A 28 -6.33 -0.99 -12.28
CA ALA A 28 -6.94 0.34 -12.33
C ALA A 28 -6.49 1.10 -13.60
N PRO A 29 -6.76 0.56 -14.80
CA PRO A 29 -6.28 1.14 -16.05
C PRO A 29 -6.88 2.52 -16.34
N ASP A 30 -8.03 2.82 -15.74
CA ASP A 30 -8.71 4.11 -15.77
C ASP A 30 -7.85 5.27 -15.22
N LEU A 31 -6.91 4.97 -14.31
CA LEU A 31 -6.04 5.99 -13.72
C LEU A 31 -4.85 6.35 -14.62
N LEU A 32 -4.47 5.50 -15.57
CA LEU A 32 -3.26 5.71 -16.40
C LEU A 32 -3.29 7.00 -17.24
N PRO A 33 -4.40 7.36 -17.91
CA PRO A 33 -4.45 8.58 -18.71
C PRO A 33 -4.42 9.86 -17.86
N VAL A 34 -4.73 9.75 -16.57
CA VAL A 34 -4.96 10.90 -15.67
C VAL A 34 -3.98 10.91 -14.49
N LEU A 35 -2.89 10.14 -14.55
CA LEU A 35 -1.92 10.12 -13.46
C LEU A 35 -0.82 11.17 -13.63
N THR A 36 -0.39 11.74 -12.51
CA THR A 36 0.90 12.42 -12.39
C THR A 36 1.61 11.91 -11.15
N ILE A 37 2.80 11.34 -11.32
CA ILE A 37 3.65 10.92 -10.20
C ILE A 37 4.18 12.18 -9.49
N ARG A 38 4.02 12.23 -8.17
CA ARG A 38 4.44 13.38 -7.36
C ARG A 38 5.68 13.10 -6.53
N TRP A 39 5.78 11.93 -5.92
CA TRP A 39 6.97 11.50 -5.20
C TRP A 39 7.00 9.98 -5.08
N ILE A 40 8.22 9.45 -4.98
CA ILE A 40 8.51 8.05 -4.69
C ILE A 40 9.53 8.01 -3.57
N ASP A 41 9.20 7.36 -2.47
CA ASP A 41 10.09 7.26 -1.31
C ASP A 41 9.81 6.05 -0.44
N ARG A 42 10.75 5.74 0.46
CA ARG A 42 10.55 4.71 1.47
C ARG A 42 9.43 5.13 2.42
N HIS A 43 8.58 4.18 2.76
CA HIS A 43 7.53 4.33 3.75
C HIS A 43 7.58 3.16 4.72
N ASP A 44 7.62 3.47 6.01
CA ASP A 44 7.54 2.51 7.10
C ASP A 44 6.23 2.78 7.85
N GLU A 45 5.30 1.83 7.84
CA GLU A 45 4.05 1.91 8.61
C GLU A 45 4.03 0.83 9.70
N PRO A 46 3.89 1.16 10.99
CA PRO A 46 3.81 0.18 12.04
C PRO A 46 2.51 -0.62 11.91
N LEU A 47 2.64 -1.93 11.90
CA LEU A 47 1.58 -2.90 11.68
C LEU A 47 1.64 -3.92 12.81
N ARG A 48 0.58 -3.99 13.61
CA ARG A 48 0.50 -4.96 14.70
C ARG A 48 -0.09 -6.25 14.14
N ALA A 49 0.71 -7.31 14.09
CA ALA A 49 0.23 -8.64 13.73
C ALA A 49 0.06 -9.49 14.98
N VAL A 50 -0.98 -10.32 15.02
CA VAL A 50 -1.13 -11.34 16.06
C VAL A 50 -0.70 -12.68 15.45
N ARG A 51 0.33 -13.30 16.04
CA ARG A 51 0.87 -14.61 15.64
C ARG A 51 1.03 -15.46 16.88
N ASP A 52 0.54 -16.71 16.84
CA ASP A 52 0.66 -17.68 17.94
C ASP A 52 0.20 -17.12 19.31
N GLY A 53 -0.83 -16.26 19.31
CA GLY A 53 -1.34 -15.59 20.51
C GLY A 53 -0.47 -14.43 21.04
N ARG A 54 0.63 -14.09 20.35
CA ARG A 54 1.51 -12.96 20.68
C ARG A 54 1.32 -11.82 19.67
N THR A 55 1.31 -10.59 20.17
CA THR A 55 1.34 -9.39 19.32
C THR A 55 2.78 -9.08 18.96
N GLU A 56 3.09 -9.07 17.67
CA GLU A 56 4.36 -8.61 17.14
C GLU A 56 4.16 -7.27 16.44
N ASP A 57 5.00 -6.29 16.77
CA ASP A 57 5.06 -5.01 16.07
C ASP A 57 5.93 -5.21 14.82
N LEU A 58 5.29 -5.33 13.65
CA LEU A 58 5.95 -5.41 12.35
C LEU A 58 5.94 -4.03 11.69
N ALA A 59 7.02 -3.62 11.04
CA ALA A 59 7.01 -2.44 10.18
C ALA A 59 6.70 -2.86 8.74
N LEU A 60 5.56 -2.42 8.19
CA LEU A 60 5.29 -2.50 6.76
C LEU A 60 6.23 -1.53 6.05
N THR A 61 7.34 -2.06 5.56
CA THR A 61 8.39 -1.32 4.88
C THR A 61 8.23 -1.48 3.37
N GLY A 62 8.09 -0.38 2.64
CA GLY A 62 7.90 -0.41 1.19
C GLY A 62 8.23 0.90 0.49
N MET A 63 8.27 0.87 -0.84
CA MET A 63 8.40 2.08 -1.66
C MET A 63 7.03 2.62 -2.00
N LYS A 64 6.68 3.78 -1.45
CA LYS A 64 5.42 4.47 -1.74
C LYS A 64 5.57 5.30 -3.00
N VAL A 65 4.80 4.95 -4.03
CA VAL A 65 4.61 5.75 -5.24
C VAL A 65 3.31 6.52 -5.05
N LYS A 66 3.37 7.85 -4.90
CA LYS A 66 2.16 8.69 -4.76
C LYS A 66 1.90 9.46 -6.03
N MET A 67 0.64 9.42 -6.44
CA MET A 67 0.15 10.01 -7.68
C MET A 67 -1.02 10.94 -7.40
N ARG A 68 -1.16 11.95 -8.26
CA ARG A 68 -2.32 12.83 -8.31
C ARG A 68 -3.16 12.43 -9.53
N ASN A 69 -4.46 12.28 -9.35
CA ASN A 69 -5.41 12.21 -10.45
C ASN A 69 -5.60 13.63 -10.99
N THR A 70 -5.29 13.85 -12.26
CA THR A 70 -5.37 15.16 -12.91
C THR A 70 -6.80 15.52 -13.32
N ALA A 71 -7.71 14.54 -13.41
CA ALA A 71 -9.10 14.78 -13.78
C ALA A 71 -9.93 15.39 -12.64
N ASP A 72 -9.71 14.93 -11.41
CA ASP A 72 -10.50 15.35 -10.24
C ASP A 72 -9.65 15.89 -9.07
N GLY A 73 -8.33 15.89 -9.22
CA GLY A 73 -7.41 16.36 -8.19
C GLY A 73 -7.31 15.45 -6.97
N ARG A 74 -7.83 14.22 -6.98
CA ARG A 74 -7.70 13.28 -5.86
C ARG A 74 -6.31 12.64 -5.81
N TRP A 75 -5.95 12.10 -4.66
CA TRP A 75 -4.71 11.36 -4.49
C TRP A 75 -4.94 9.87 -4.55
N PHE A 76 -3.91 9.17 -5.02
CA PHE A 76 -3.80 7.72 -4.93
C PHE A 76 -2.34 7.33 -4.76
N TRP A 77 -2.10 6.12 -4.25
CA TRP A 77 -0.74 5.59 -4.10
C TRP A 77 -0.72 4.08 -4.16
N ALA A 78 0.43 3.54 -4.56
CA ALA A 78 0.81 2.16 -4.36
C ALA A 78 2.02 2.09 -3.42
N ILE A 79 2.07 1.08 -2.57
CA ILE A 79 3.28 0.72 -1.80
C ILE A 79 3.81 -0.57 -2.40
N VAL A 80 5.08 -0.57 -2.81
CA VAL A 80 5.77 -1.73 -3.38
C VAL A 80 6.69 -2.36 -2.34
N GLY A 81 6.50 -3.65 -2.08
CA GLY A 81 7.30 -4.42 -1.13
C GLY A 81 8.66 -4.85 -1.68
N ALA A 82 9.49 -5.40 -0.80
CA ALA A 82 10.81 -5.94 -1.16
C ALA A 82 10.72 -7.19 -2.08
N ASP A 83 9.57 -7.86 -2.11
CA ASP A 83 9.22 -8.93 -3.05
C ASP A 83 8.91 -8.44 -4.47
N ARG A 84 8.91 -7.12 -4.70
CA ARG A 84 8.55 -6.47 -5.97
C ARG A 84 7.06 -6.61 -6.33
N GLU A 85 6.22 -6.78 -5.32
CA GLU A 85 4.76 -6.78 -5.46
C GLU A 85 4.15 -5.52 -4.82
N VAL A 86 2.96 -5.12 -5.29
CA VAL A 86 2.17 -4.06 -4.65
C VAL A 86 1.48 -4.64 -3.41
N ILE A 87 1.85 -4.13 -2.23
CA ILE A 87 1.33 -4.59 -0.93
C ILE A 87 0.17 -3.73 -0.42
N VAL A 88 0.07 -2.47 -0.86
CA VAL A 88 -1.05 -1.56 -0.56
C VAL A 88 -1.35 -0.74 -1.80
N PHE A 89 -2.63 -0.61 -2.15
CA PHE A 89 -3.11 0.34 -3.14
C PHE A 89 -4.31 1.10 -2.58
N GLU A 90 -4.24 2.43 -2.59
CA GLU A 90 -5.34 3.30 -2.16
C GLU A 90 -5.61 4.35 -3.24
N ARG A 91 -6.89 4.64 -3.51
CA ARG A 91 -7.33 5.66 -4.46
C ARG A 91 -8.43 6.55 -3.89
N ASP A 92 -8.79 7.59 -4.63
CA ASP A 92 -9.87 8.52 -4.28
C ASP A 92 -9.67 9.29 -2.95
N ILE A 93 -8.41 9.54 -2.56
CA ILE A 93 -8.08 10.23 -1.32
C ILE A 93 -8.21 11.75 -1.47
N VAL A 94 -9.05 12.35 -0.63
CA VAL A 94 -9.21 13.80 -0.47
C VAL A 94 -8.48 14.26 0.79
N TRP A 95 -7.68 15.32 0.69
CA TRP A 95 -7.08 16.00 1.85
C TRP A 95 -7.92 17.25 2.17
N ILE A 96 -8.49 17.31 3.38
CA ILE A 96 -9.14 18.52 3.89
C ILE A 96 -8.15 19.22 4.82
N ASN A 97 -8.01 20.53 4.67
CA ASN A 97 -7.06 21.38 5.41
C ASN A 97 -7.15 21.19 6.94
N ILE A 98 -5.98 21.31 7.57
CA ILE A 98 -5.60 20.94 8.95
C ILE A 98 -6.49 21.59 10.04
N PRO A 99 -6.79 20.90 11.17
CA PRO A 99 -6.05 19.76 11.74
C PRO A 99 -6.64 18.38 11.43
N GLY A 100 -6.14 17.79 10.34
CA GLY A 100 -5.50 16.49 10.40
C GLY A 100 -6.39 15.30 10.71
N ARG A 101 -7.56 15.19 10.07
CA ARG A 101 -8.31 13.92 10.04
C ARG A 101 -8.65 13.53 8.61
N ARG A 102 -8.07 12.40 8.20
CA ARG A 102 -8.34 11.68 6.94
C ARG A 102 -9.80 11.25 6.92
N GLN A 103 -10.54 11.60 5.86
CA GLN A 103 -11.96 11.27 5.71
C GLN A 103 -12.20 9.93 4.98
N THR A 104 -11.17 9.34 4.37
CA THR A 104 -11.28 8.03 3.71
C THR A 104 -10.96 6.88 4.67
N GLU A 105 -11.85 5.89 4.71
CA GLU A 105 -11.68 4.64 5.46
C GLU A 105 -10.29 4.05 5.24
N LYS A 106 -9.68 3.60 6.34
CA LYS A 106 -8.45 2.82 6.32
C LYS A 106 -8.82 1.39 5.94
N TRP A 107 -8.58 1.00 4.69
CA TRP A 107 -8.71 -0.39 4.22
C TRP A 107 -7.70 -1.36 4.85
N LEU A 108 -6.83 -0.89 5.75
CA LEU A 108 -6.03 -1.74 6.65
C LEU A 108 -6.85 -2.31 7.82
N HIS A 109 -8.14 -1.97 7.97
CA HIS A 109 -8.95 -2.41 9.10
C HIS A 109 -10.07 -3.41 8.79
N ASP A 110 -10.45 -3.61 7.52
CA ASP A 110 -11.53 -4.53 7.19
C ASP A 110 -11.00 -5.77 6.46
N GLY A 111 -10.69 -6.80 7.26
CA GLY A 111 -10.95 -8.22 6.96
C GLY A 111 -10.27 -8.88 5.76
N TRP A 112 -9.51 -8.19 4.91
CA TRP A 112 -8.98 -8.76 3.66
C TRP A 112 -8.02 -9.95 3.89
N LEU A 113 -7.38 -10.02 5.05
CA LEU A 113 -6.54 -11.15 5.47
C LEU A 113 -7.34 -12.43 5.79
N VAL A 114 -8.64 -12.31 6.10
CA VAL A 114 -9.50 -13.46 6.44
C VAL A 114 -9.83 -14.28 5.18
N GLU A 115 -9.98 -13.62 4.03
CA GLU A 115 -10.40 -14.27 2.78
C GLU A 115 -9.29 -15.10 2.11
N LYS A 116 -8.05 -14.99 2.57
CA LYS A 116 -6.90 -15.78 2.07
C LYS A 116 -6.51 -16.97 2.95
N GLY A 117 -7.33 -17.33 3.94
CA GLY A 117 -7.11 -18.54 4.74
C GLY A 117 -5.88 -18.45 5.67
N LEU A 118 -5.58 -17.25 6.19
CA LEU A 118 -4.65 -17.07 7.32
C LEU A 118 -5.36 -17.07 8.68
N ALA A 119 -6.67 -17.35 8.69
CA ALA A 119 -7.36 -17.77 9.90
C ALA A 119 -6.97 -19.24 10.17
N ALA A 120 -6.04 -19.46 11.09
CA ALA A 120 -5.98 -20.76 11.75
C ALA A 120 -7.29 -20.91 12.54
N SER A 121 -8.12 -21.84 12.07
CA SER A 121 -9.32 -22.28 12.74
C SER A 121 -9.04 -22.59 14.21
N ALA A 122 -9.91 -22.11 15.09
CA ALA A 122 -10.17 -22.78 16.35
C ALA A 122 -11.62 -22.53 16.75
N SER A 123 -12.40 -23.58 16.53
CA SER A 123 -13.47 -24.17 17.35
C SER A 123 -14.28 -23.27 18.29
#